data_AF-A0A1I5TTQ2-F1
#
_entry.id   AF-A0A1I5TTQ2-F1
#
_cell.length_a   1.000
_cell.length_b   1.000
_cell.length_c   1.000
_cell.angle_alpha   90.00
_cell.angle_beta   90.00
_cell.angle_gamma   90.00
#
_symmetry.space_group_name_H-M   'P 1'
#
loop_
_entity.id
_entity.type
_entity.pdbx_description
1 polymer ?
#
loop_
_entity_poly.entity_id
_entity_poly.type
_entity_poly.pdbx_seq_one_letter_code
_entity_poly.pdbx_strand_id
1 'polypeptide(L)'
;MAEAIRIFSDDLEVSDVMTNIEQEKTILENRHAKMVAFFRDIKIDRFKNRDKYIEASVLYLEPENLRDRFIELLKLFNKSMDMVLPDPFAVAYEYDLKLFNAIKLEAIHTHAPEKLFVTKEESKKIQKIIDEHLRAEGVHYLLDEAIDITDSKRFEEELANKSGKTKELIIKNRIKKMIQANKKENPEFYQDIAKRLEELIKAREEERMSQAQLFLEFDKIMEDIQTLKEEWKRLGLRSSEEFPVYKSLERVVENPKDFTLTLFDRIAIYLKKKDWREHDDIKKEIRKNIKSLLRSENIDKEALKTLPITILDILENQ
;
A
#
# COMPACT_ATOMS: atom_id res chain seq x y z
N MET A 1 36.83 -26.56 6.89
CA MET A 1 36.39 -25.23 7.39
C MET A 1 37.44 -24.14 7.19
N ALA A 2 38.75 -24.42 7.32
CA ALA A 2 39.80 -23.41 7.08
C ALA A 2 40.03 -23.02 5.60
N GLU A 3 39.66 -23.88 4.64
CA GLU A 3 39.94 -23.62 3.21
C GLU A 3 38.93 -22.71 2.49
N ALA A 4 37.72 -22.51 3.03
CA ALA A 4 36.72 -21.64 2.41
C ALA A 4 36.89 -20.15 2.76
N ILE A 5 37.70 -19.83 3.78
CA ILE A 5 37.89 -18.46 4.29
C ILE A 5 38.99 -17.71 3.49
N ARG A 6 39.82 -18.43 2.72
CA ARG A 6 41.03 -17.87 2.11
C ARG A 6 40.84 -17.16 0.76
N ILE A 7 39.62 -17.02 0.26
CA ILE A 7 39.36 -16.47 -1.09
C ILE A 7 38.88 -15.00 -1.05
N PHE A 8 38.57 -14.41 0.12
CA PHE A 8 38.06 -13.03 0.22
C PHE A 8 38.63 -12.21 1.40
N SER A 9 39.89 -12.39 1.76
CA SER A 9 40.47 -11.69 2.92
C SER A 9 41.99 -11.58 2.82
N ASP A 10 42.48 -10.71 1.94
CA ASP A 10 43.78 -10.07 2.20
C ASP A 10 43.49 -8.89 3.15
N ASP A 11 44.06 -8.98 4.36
CA ASP A 11 44.12 -7.97 5.45
C ASP A 11 43.11 -8.02 6.63
N LEU A 12 42.55 -9.18 7.00
CA LEU A 12 42.00 -9.37 8.35
C LEU A 12 42.60 -10.64 9.00
N GLU A 13 43.24 -10.48 10.16
CA GLU A 13 43.72 -11.62 10.95
C GLU A 13 42.54 -12.50 11.36
N VAL A 14 42.66 -13.81 11.16
CA VAL A 14 41.59 -14.80 11.42
C VAL A 14 41.04 -14.71 12.86
N SER A 15 41.87 -14.28 13.81
CA SER A 15 41.49 -14.01 15.20
C SER A 15 40.53 -12.83 15.37
N ASP A 16 40.70 -11.77 14.59
CA ASP A 16 39.82 -10.59 14.61
C ASP A 16 38.45 -10.92 14.00
N VAL A 17 38.44 -11.74 12.94
CA VAL A 17 37.19 -12.25 12.33
C VAL A 17 36.43 -13.14 13.30
N MET A 18 37.11 -14.05 14.02
CA MET A 18 36.46 -14.92 15.01
C MET A 18 35.91 -14.14 16.22
N THR A 19 36.65 -13.15 16.72
CA THR A 19 36.19 -12.30 17.84
C THR A 19 34.97 -11.47 17.46
N ASN A 20 34.92 -11.00 16.20
CA ASN A 20 33.79 -10.25 15.66
C ASN A 20 32.52 -11.13 15.53
N ILE A 21 32.68 -12.39 15.11
CA ILE A 21 31.55 -13.33 14.98
C ILE A 21 30.93 -13.68 16.35
N GLU A 22 31.73 -13.95 17.38
CA GLU A 22 31.20 -14.27 18.72
C GLU A 22 30.47 -13.08 19.36
N GLN A 23 30.94 -11.86 19.12
CA GLN A 23 30.21 -10.65 19.50
C GLN A 23 28.87 -10.55 18.76
N GLU A 24 28.86 -10.78 17.45
CA GLU A 24 27.62 -10.77 16.67
C GLU A 24 26.64 -11.88 17.07
N LYS A 25 27.10 -13.05 17.52
CA LYS A 25 26.22 -14.10 18.09
C LYS A 25 25.47 -13.60 19.33
N THR A 26 26.18 -12.93 20.24
CA THR A 26 25.57 -12.33 21.44
C THR A 26 24.58 -11.22 21.06
N ILE A 27 24.91 -10.41 20.04
CA ILE A 27 24.02 -9.35 19.54
C ILE A 27 22.78 -9.96 18.89
N LEU A 28 22.93 -11.03 18.11
CA LEU A 28 21.84 -11.77 17.48
C LEU A 28 20.85 -12.30 18.52
N GLU A 29 21.34 -12.97 19.56
CA GLU A 29 20.52 -13.45 20.70
C GLU A 29 19.70 -12.32 21.32
N ASN A 30 20.34 -11.19 21.62
CA ASN A 30 19.69 -10.05 22.23
C ASN A 30 18.62 -9.42 21.32
N ARG A 31 18.90 -9.30 20.02
CA ARG A 31 17.94 -8.77 19.03
C ARG A 31 16.76 -9.71 18.82
N HIS A 32 17.01 -11.02 18.77
CA HIS A 32 15.98 -12.04 18.73
C HIS A 32 15.10 -12.00 19.99
N ALA A 33 15.70 -11.93 21.18
CA ALA A 33 14.96 -11.83 22.44
C ALA A 33 14.06 -10.60 22.50
N LYS A 34 14.53 -9.44 21.99
CA LYS A 34 13.71 -8.23 21.84
C LYS A 34 12.54 -8.43 20.87
N MET A 35 12.76 -9.14 19.78
CA MET A 35 11.70 -9.46 18.81
C MET A 35 10.62 -10.35 19.41
N VAL A 36 11.03 -11.43 20.10
CA VAL A 36 10.10 -12.31 20.81
C VAL A 36 9.36 -11.56 21.91
N ALA A 37 10.05 -10.68 22.65
CA ALA A 37 9.43 -9.87 23.69
C ALA A 37 8.40 -8.86 23.15
N PHE A 38 8.60 -8.34 21.93
CA PHE A 38 7.68 -7.39 21.30
C PHE A 38 6.27 -7.98 21.12
N PHE A 39 6.16 -9.28 20.84
CA PHE A 39 4.89 -9.99 20.66
C PHE A 39 4.42 -10.77 21.91
N ARG A 40 4.98 -10.51 23.10
CA ARG A 40 4.70 -11.29 24.32
C ARG A 40 3.23 -11.29 24.75
N ASP A 41 2.47 -10.27 24.36
CA ASP A 41 1.05 -10.17 24.69
C ASP A 41 0.18 -11.09 23.82
N ILE A 42 0.73 -11.59 22.71
CA ILE A 42 0.10 -12.61 21.88
C ILE A 42 0.26 -13.97 22.57
N LYS A 43 -0.82 -14.45 23.19
CA LYS A 43 -0.86 -15.75 23.91
C LYS A 43 -1.08 -16.94 22.98
N ILE A 44 -0.42 -16.92 21.82
CA ILE A 44 -0.46 -18.00 20.82
C ILE A 44 0.95 -18.55 20.69
N ASP A 45 1.07 -19.88 20.72
CA ASP A 45 2.35 -20.55 20.49
C ASP A 45 2.72 -20.47 19.01
N ARG A 46 3.79 -19.73 18.70
CA ARG A 46 4.26 -19.49 17.33
C ARG A 46 4.80 -20.73 16.61
N PHE A 47 5.12 -21.80 17.33
CA PHE A 47 5.59 -23.06 16.74
C PHE A 47 4.44 -24.03 16.51
N LYS A 48 3.44 -24.06 17.39
CA LYS A 48 2.29 -24.96 17.27
C LYS A 48 1.14 -24.40 16.43
N ASN A 49 0.98 -23.08 16.42
CA ASN A 49 -0.15 -22.40 15.79
C ASN A 49 0.36 -21.23 14.94
N ARG A 50 1.27 -21.52 14.01
CA ARG A 50 1.95 -20.51 13.19
C ARG A 50 1.00 -19.52 12.52
N ASP A 51 0.00 -20.00 11.79
CA ASP A 51 -0.88 -19.11 11.01
C ASP A 51 -1.72 -18.21 11.91
N LYS A 52 -2.26 -18.75 13.01
CA LYS A 52 -2.98 -17.95 14.02
C LYS A 52 -2.07 -16.93 14.71
N TYR A 53 -0.80 -17.27 14.92
CA TYR A 53 0.19 -16.36 15.47
C TYR A 53 0.49 -15.21 14.51
N ILE A 54 0.62 -15.49 13.21
CA ILE A 54 0.79 -14.48 12.17
C ILE A 54 -0.42 -13.55 12.15
N GLU A 55 -1.64 -14.07 12.08
CA GLU A 55 -2.85 -13.23 12.07
C GLU A 55 -2.95 -12.34 13.31
N ALA A 56 -2.73 -12.89 14.51
CA ALA A 56 -2.76 -12.10 15.73
C ALA A 56 -1.66 -11.02 15.76
N SER A 57 -0.49 -11.33 15.18
CA SER A 57 0.62 -10.37 15.04
C SER A 57 0.25 -9.24 14.10
N VAL A 58 -0.38 -9.53 12.97
CA VAL A 58 -0.87 -8.52 12.03
C VAL A 58 -1.90 -7.61 12.70
N LEU A 59 -2.87 -8.17 13.41
CA LEU A 59 -3.86 -7.38 14.15
C LEU A 59 -3.21 -6.50 15.23
N TYR A 60 -2.21 -7.02 15.96
CA TYR A 60 -1.45 -6.26 16.95
C TYR A 60 -0.67 -5.08 16.33
N LEU A 61 -0.32 -5.19 15.05
CA LEU A 61 0.37 -4.16 14.26
C LEU A 61 -0.59 -3.13 13.62
N GLU A 62 -1.85 -3.05 14.05
CA GLU A 62 -2.79 -2.01 13.57
C GLU A 62 -2.37 -0.56 13.94
N PRO A 63 -1.77 -0.27 15.11
CA PRO A 63 -1.23 1.06 15.41
C PRO A 63 0.08 1.36 14.66
N GLU A 64 0.24 2.56 14.07
CA GLU A 64 1.43 2.96 13.31
C GLU A 64 2.71 2.91 14.16
N ASN A 65 2.66 3.37 15.41
CA ASN A 65 3.80 3.33 16.33
C ASN A 65 4.29 1.91 16.64
N LEU A 66 3.39 0.91 16.66
CA LEU A 66 3.76 -0.49 16.84
C LEU A 66 4.39 -1.05 15.55
N ARG A 67 3.87 -0.68 14.38
CA ARG A 67 4.51 -1.03 13.09
C ARG A 67 5.92 -0.49 13.00
N ASP A 68 6.12 0.80 13.22
CA ASP A 68 7.43 1.45 13.10
C ASP A 68 8.46 0.78 14.02
N ARG A 69 8.06 0.51 15.27
CA ARG A 69 8.92 -0.18 16.23
C ARG A 69 9.24 -1.62 15.80
N PHE A 70 8.26 -2.36 15.28
CA PHE A 70 8.48 -3.72 14.78
C PHE A 70 9.47 -3.73 13.61
N ILE A 71 9.30 -2.82 12.65
CA ILE A 71 10.15 -2.69 11.47
C ILE A 71 11.61 -2.44 11.87
N GLU A 72 11.85 -1.52 12.81
CA GLU A 72 13.20 -1.22 13.29
C GLU A 72 13.85 -2.42 14.00
N LEU A 73 13.08 -3.13 14.85
CA LEU A 73 13.58 -4.33 15.50
C LEU A 73 13.91 -5.42 14.48
N LEU A 74 13.09 -5.58 13.44
CA LEU A 74 13.26 -6.61 12.42
C LEU A 74 14.46 -6.31 11.52
N LYS A 75 14.65 -5.04 11.16
CA LYS A 75 15.84 -4.56 10.45
C LYS A 75 17.13 -4.91 11.18
N LEU A 76 17.18 -4.65 12.49
CA LEU A 76 18.35 -4.99 13.31
C LEU A 76 18.56 -6.50 13.41
N PHE A 77 17.49 -7.28 13.58
CA PHE A 77 17.57 -8.74 13.63
C PHE A 77 18.07 -9.33 12.30
N ASN A 78 17.50 -8.91 11.17
CA ASN A 78 17.92 -9.31 9.83
C ASN A 78 19.40 -8.97 9.59
N LYS A 79 19.87 -7.80 10.06
CA LYS A 79 21.29 -7.41 9.96
C LYS A 79 22.23 -8.35 10.71
N SER A 80 21.88 -8.78 11.93
CA SER A 80 22.73 -9.74 12.66
C SER A 80 22.64 -11.14 12.05
N MET A 81 21.47 -11.55 11.53
CA MET A 81 21.35 -12.81 10.79
C MET A 81 22.27 -12.83 9.56
N ASP A 82 22.35 -11.73 8.82
CA ASP A 82 23.23 -11.61 7.66
C ASP A 82 24.70 -11.77 8.01
N MET A 83 25.12 -11.14 9.12
CA MET A 83 26.50 -11.18 9.63
C MET A 83 26.90 -12.56 10.18
N VAL A 84 26.01 -13.22 10.90
CA VAL A 84 26.33 -14.51 11.56
C VAL A 84 26.24 -15.68 10.57
N LEU A 85 25.31 -15.66 9.62
CA LEU A 85 25.26 -16.71 8.61
C LEU A 85 26.58 -16.73 7.79
N PRO A 86 27.12 -17.89 7.41
CA PRO A 86 26.51 -19.21 7.47
C PRO A 86 26.87 -20.03 8.72
N ASP A 87 27.31 -19.41 9.82
CA ASP A 87 27.65 -20.12 11.05
C ASP A 87 26.46 -20.97 11.55
N PRO A 88 26.65 -22.25 11.93
CA PRO A 88 25.58 -23.12 12.42
C PRO A 88 24.78 -22.56 13.59
N PHE A 89 25.34 -21.64 14.37
CA PHE A 89 24.65 -20.93 15.43
C PHE A 89 23.39 -20.22 14.94
N ALA A 90 23.41 -19.66 13.73
CA ALA A 90 22.27 -18.95 13.15
C ALA A 90 21.06 -19.86 12.87
N VAL A 91 21.26 -21.18 12.72
CA VAL A 91 20.21 -22.16 12.39
C VAL A 91 19.08 -22.15 13.44
N ALA A 92 19.42 -21.89 14.71
CA ALA A 92 18.44 -21.79 15.79
C ALA A 92 17.43 -20.64 15.61
N TYR A 93 17.76 -19.64 14.79
CA TYR A 93 16.97 -18.43 14.57
C TYR A 93 16.30 -18.37 13.19
N GLU A 94 16.63 -19.27 12.26
CA GLU A 94 16.12 -19.25 10.89
C GLU A 94 14.59 -19.36 10.82
N TYR A 95 13.98 -20.16 11.70
CA TYR A 95 12.52 -20.26 11.78
C TYR A 95 11.89 -18.89 12.07
N ASP A 96 12.40 -18.21 13.09
CA ASP A 96 11.89 -16.93 13.52
C ASP A 96 12.25 -15.80 12.52
N LEU A 97 13.39 -15.90 11.82
CA LEU A 97 13.72 -15.05 10.66
C LEU A 97 12.62 -15.14 9.58
N LYS A 98 12.25 -16.35 9.17
CA LYS A 98 11.19 -16.57 8.18
C LYS A 98 9.84 -16.08 8.69
N LEU A 99 9.50 -16.40 9.94
CA LEU A 99 8.24 -16.02 10.56
C LEU A 99 8.05 -14.50 10.65
N PHE A 100 9.03 -13.77 11.20
CA PHE A 100 8.88 -12.33 11.41
C PHE A 100 8.88 -11.56 10.08
N ASN A 101 9.64 -12.01 9.08
CA ASN A 101 9.56 -11.43 7.74
C ASN A 101 8.22 -11.73 7.05
N ALA A 102 7.63 -12.92 7.23
CA ALA A 102 6.28 -13.19 6.77
C ALA A 102 5.24 -12.27 7.44
N ILE A 103 5.35 -12.04 8.77
CA ILE A 103 4.49 -11.09 9.50
C ILE A 103 4.64 -9.66 8.95
N LYS A 104 5.87 -9.22 8.64
CA LYS A 104 6.11 -7.92 8.00
C LYS A 104 5.35 -7.81 6.69
N LEU A 105 5.51 -8.76 5.77
CA LEU A 105 4.84 -8.73 4.47
C LEU A 105 3.31 -8.78 4.60
N GLU A 106 2.78 -9.62 5.47
CA GLU A 106 1.34 -9.68 5.77
C GLU A 106 0.81 -8.37 6.36
N ALA A 107 1.56 -7.72 7.25
CA ALA A 107 1.22 -6.42 7.79
C ALA A 107 1.26 -5.31 6.74
N ILE A 108 2.20 -5.39 5.77
CA ILE A 108 2.26 -4.47 4.62
C ILE A 108 0.99 -4.60 3.80
N HIS A 109 0.60 -5.83 3.47
CA HIS A 109 -0.59 -6.07 2.67
C HIS A 109 -1.84 -5.62 3.43
N THR A 110 -1.93 -5.88 4.72
CA THR A 110 -3.12 -5.59 5.53
C THR A 110 -3.31 -4.10 5.83
N HIS A 111 -2.23 -3.39 6.19
CA HIS A 111 -2.30 -1.99 6.61
C HIS A 111 -1.95 -1.00 5.49
N ALA A 112 -1.42 -1.52 4.37
CA ALA A 112 -0.99 -0.76 3.20
C ALA A 112 -0.17 0.51 3.51
N PRO A 113 0.81 0.50 4.44
CA PRO A 113 1.59 1.70 4.71
C PRO A 113 2.49 1.96 3.50
N GLU A 114 2.31 3.12 2.86
CA GLU A 114 3.13 3.61 1.74
C GLU A 114 4.64 3.54 2.04
N LYS A 115 5.01 3.59 3.32
CA LYS A 115 6.38 3.53 3.84
C LYS A 115 7.03 2.14 3.84
N LEU A 116 6.29 1.06 3.57
CA LEU A 116 6.82 -0.31 3.66
C LEU A 116 7.02 -1.02 2.31
N PHE A 117 6.72 -0.37 1.19
CA PHE A 117 7.07 -0.87 -0.14
C PHE A 117 8.60 -0.87 -0.31
N VAL A 118 9.22 -1.92 0.21
CA VAL A 118 10.59 -2.37 -0.06
C VAL A 118 11.66 -1.30 0.18
N THR A 119 12.06 -1.21 1.44
CA THR A 119 13.46 -0.96 1.77
C THR A 119 14.32 -2.04 1.11
N LYS A 120 15.11 -1.64 0.12
CA LYS A 120 16.24 -2.39 -0.48
C LYS A 120 17.38 -2.63 0.53
N GLU A 121 17.04 -2.75 1.82
CA GLU A 121 17.97 -2.76 2.95
C GLU A 121 18.34 -4.18 3.39
N GLU A 122 17.56 -5.19 2.99
CA GLU A 122 17.89 -6.58 3.28
C GLU A 122 18.98 -7.07 2.32
N SER A 123 19.97 -7.80 2.85
CA SER A 123 21.01 -8.37 2.03
C SER A 123 20.42 -9.37 1.04
N LYS A 124 21.08 -9.57 -0.12
CA LYS A 124 20.68 -10.57 -1.12
C LYS A 124 20.51 -11.98 -0.52
N LYS A 125 21.25 -12.28 0.56
CA LYS A 125 21.21 -13.55 1.26
C LYS A 125 19.93 -13.72 2.07
N ILE A 126 19.59 -12.73 2.89
CA ILE A 126 18.35 -12.73 3.69
C ILE A 126 17.14 -12.75 2.75
N GLN A 127 17.17 -11.92 1.70
CA GLN A 127 16.10 -11.90 0.69
C GLN A 127 15.90 -13.27 0.05
N LYS A 128 16.98 -13.96 -0.34
CA LYS A 128 16.89 -15.30 -0.92
C LYS A 128 16.23 -16.31 0.03
N ILE A 129 16.58 -16.29 1.32
CA ILE A 129 15.97 -17.18 2.33
C ILE A 129 14.47 -16.91 2.47
N ILE A 130 14.07 -15.64 2.47
CA ILE A 130 12.66 -15.23 2.57
C ILE A 130 11.90 -15.66 1.31
N ASP A 131 12.41 -15.32 0.13
CA ASP A 131 11.82 -15.68 -1.15
C ASP A 131 11.62 -17.20 -1.30
N GLU A 132 12.63 -18.00 -1.00
CA GLU A 132 12.55 -19.47 -1.07
C GLU A 132 11.51 -20.02 -0.09
N HIS A 133 11.42 -19.44 1.11
CA HIS A 133 10.44 -19.82 2.12
C HIS A 133 9.00 -19.51 1.69
N LEU A 134 8.76 -18.30 1.21
CA LEU A 134 7.43 -17.90 0.71
C LEU A 134 7.03 -18.71 -0.52
N ARG A 135 8.02 -19.12 -1.34
CA ARG A 135 7.78 -20.04 -2.45
C ARG A 135 7.41 -21.44 -1.97
N ALA A 136 8.10 -21.96 -0.97
CA ALA A 136 7.76 -23.28 -0.41
C ALA A 136 6.36 -23.30 0.26
N GLU A 137 5.94 -22.21 0.89
CA GLU A 137 4.63 -22.10 1.57
C GLU A 137 3.46 -21.75 0.63
N GLY A 138 3.71 -21.47 -0.66
CA GLY A 138 2.67 -21.13 -1.63
C GLY A 138 2.06 -19.72 -1.45
N VAL A 139 2.67 -18.87 -0.63
CA VAL A 139 2.20 -17.49 -0.34
C VAL A 139 2.91 -16.45 -1.19
N HIS A 140 3.11 -16.73 -2.48
CA HIS A 140 3.88 -15.85 -3.39
C HIS A 140 3.27 -14.47 -3.55
N TYR A 141 1.95 -14.33 -3.32
CA TYR A 141 1.26 -13.05 -3.41
C TYR A 141 1.86 -11.98 -2.49
N LEU A 142 2.57 -12.38 -1.41
CA LEU A 142 3.27 -11.47 -0.50
C LEU A 142 4.53 -10.82 -1.08
N LEU A 143 4.99 -11.28 -2.24
CA LEU A 143 6.12 -10.69 -2.97
C LEU A 143 5.68 -9.57 -3.92
N ASP A 144 4.38 -9.49 -4.22
CA ASP A 144 3.81 -8.50 -5.12
C ASP A 144 3.18 -7.34 -4.33
N GLU A 145 2.77 -6.29 -5.04
CA GLU A 145 1.95 -5.26 -4.42
C GLU A 145 0.61 -5.81 -3.93
N ALA A 146 0.10 -5.18 -2.88
CA ALA A 146 -1.26 -5.36 -2.38
C ALA A 146 -2.29 -5.43 -3.52
N ILE A 147 -3.13 -6.47 -3.52
CA ILE A 147 -4.16 -6.67 -4.54
C ILE A 147 -5.14 -5.49 -4.50
N ASP A 148 -5.46 -4.97 -5.68
CA ASP A 148 -6.49 -3.95 -5.84
C ASP A 148 -7.84 -4.55 -5.43
N ILE A 149 -8.53 -3.87 -4.52
CA ILE A 149 -9.85 -4.25 -4.03
C ILE A 149 -10.92 -4.33 -5.14
N THR A 150 -10.68 -3.69 -6.28
CA THR A 150 -11.55 -3.79 -7.46
C THR A 150 -11.31 -5.03 -8.31
N ASP A 151 -10.22 -5.79 -8.09
CA ASP A 151 -10.04 -7.14 -8.63
C ASP A 151 -10.70 -8.16 -7.69
N SER A 152 -12.03 -8.31 -7.82
CA SER A 152 -12.85 -9.14 -6.93
C SER A 152 -12.34 -10.57 -6.81
N LYS A 153 -11.85 -11.17 -7.90
CA LYS A 153 -11.40 -12.56 -7.89
C LYS A 153 -10.11 -12.74 -7.07
N ARG A 154 -9.08 -11.95 -7.35
CA ARG A 154 -7.82 -12.05 -6.60
C ARG A 154 -8.01 -11.62 -5.15
N PHE A 155 -8.87 -10.65 -4.90
CA PHE A 155 -9.15 -10.17 -3.55
C PHE A 155 -9.89 -11.23 -2.72
N GLU A 156 -10.86 -11.95 -3.30
CA GLU A 156 -11.49 -13.10 -2.64
C GLU A 156 -10.47 -14.19 -2.29
N GLU A 157 -9.54 -14.50 -3.19
CA GLU A 157 -8.47 -15.48 -2.97
C GLU A 157 -7.54 -15.05 -1.81
N GLU A 158 -7.16 -13.77 -1.72
CA GLU A 158 -6.37 -13.21 -0.60
C GLU A 158 -7.07 -13.43 0.75
N LEU A 159 -8.40 -13.22 0.77
CA LEU A 159 -9.19 -13.29 1.98
C LEU A 159 -9.55 -14.72 2.38
N ALA A 160 -9.57 -15.69 1.46
CA ALA A 160 -10.13 -17.04 1.67
C ALA A 160 -9.65 -17.71 2.98
N ASN A 161 -8.36 -17.61 3.28
CA ASN A 161 -7.72 -18.26 4.44
C ASN A 161 -7.57 -17.35 5.67
N LYS A 162 -8.12 -16.13 5.65
CA LYS A 162 -8.01 -15.17 6.75
C LYS A 162 -9.18 -15.28 7.73
N SER A 163 -8.93 -15.09 9.02
CA SER A 163 -10.02 -14.95 9.99
C SER A 163 -10.88 -13.71 9.72
N GLY A 164 -12.13 -13.74 10.21
CA GLY A 164 -13.09 -12.66 9.99
C GLY A 164 -12.59 -11.29 10.44
N LYS A 165 -11.88 -11.20 11.58
CA LYS A 165 -11.29 -9.92 12.04
C LYS A 165 -10.21 -9.40 11.09
N THR A 166 -9.36 -10.29 10.59
CA THR A 166 -8.34 -9.93 9.61
C THR A 166 -8.99 -9.48 8.29
N LYS A 167 -10.05 -10.16 7.83
CA LYS A 167 -10.83 -9.74 6.66
C LYS A 167 -11.43 -8.34 6.84
N GLU A 168 -12.09 -8.09 7.98
CA GLU A 168 -12.65 -6.76 8.30
C GLU A 168 -11.59 -5.66 8.19
N LEU A 169 -10.41 -5.90 8.77
CA LEU A 169 -9.30 -4.96 8.76
C LEU A 169 -8.72 -4.73 7.35
N ILE A 170 -8.48 -5.79 6.57
CA ILE A 170 -7.96 -5.69 5.20
C ILE A 170 -8.91 -4.87 4.34
N ILE A 171 -10.20 -5.23 4.33
CA ILE A 171 -11.22 -4.55 3.50
C ILE A 171 -11.34 -3.08 3.93
N LYS A 172 -11.44 -2.81 5.23
CA LYS A 172 -11.47 -1.44 5.78
C LYS A 172 -10.31 -0.59 5.27
N ASN A 173 -9.07 -1.08 5.38
CA ASN A 173 -7.89 -0.32 5.02
C ASN A 173 -7.78 -0.14 3.49
N ARG A 174 -8.18 -1.15 2.72
CA ARG A 174 -8.23 -1.08 1.26
C ARG A 174 -9.22 -0.03 0.77
N ILE A 175 -10.44 -0.01 1.32
CA ILE A 175 -11.42 1.04 0.99
C ILE A 175 -10.86 2.41 1.39
N LYS A 176 -10.30 2.57 2.59
CA LYS A 176 -9.68 3.85 3.02
C LYS A 176 -8.60 4.34 2.06
N LYS A 177 -7.67 3.46 1.66
CA LYS A 177 -6.60 3.80 0.73
C LYS A 177 -7.14 4.19 -0.64
N MET A 178 -8.14 3.44 -1.13
CA MET A 178 -8.78 3.76 -2.41
C MET A 178 -9.47 5.13 -2.36
N ILE A 179 -10.24 5.42 -1.31
CA ILE A 179 -10.84 6.75 -1.10
C ILE A 179 -9.76 7.83 -1.15
N GLN A 180 -8.65 7.66 -0.41
CA GLN A 180 -7.58 8.66 -0.38
C GLN A 180 -6.95 8.88 -1.76
N ALA A 181 -6.65 7.80 -2.49
CA ALA A 181 -6.04 7.86 -3.82
C ALA A 181 -6.93 8.56 -4.85
N ASN A 182 -8.26 8.34 -4.78
CA ASN A 182 -9.20 8.82 -5.80
C ASN A 182 -10.00 10.05 -5.35
N LYS A 183 -9.78 10.57 -4.13
CA LYS A 183 -10.55 11.69 -3.57
C LYS A 183 -10.57 12.92 -4.49
N LYS A 184 -9.48 13.18 -5.22
CA LYS A 184 -9.40 14.32 -6.14
C LYS A 184 -10.25 14.15 -7.40
N GLU A 185 -10.53 12.91 -7.81
CA GLU A 185 -11.27 12.63 -9.03
C GLU A 185 -12.75 12.98 -8.91
N ASN A 186 -13.34 12.66 -7.75
CA ASN A 186 -14.73 13.00 -7.43
C ASN A 186 -14.86 13.22 -5.91
N PRO A 187 -14.51 14.43 -5.42
CA PRO A 187 -14.43 14.71 -3.98
C PRO A 187 -15.72 14.43 -3.21
N GLU A 188 -16.86 14.74 -3.79
CA GLU A 188 -18.16 14.56 -3.15
C GLU A 188 -18.50 13.08 -2.98
N PHE A 189 -18.38 12.29 -4.05
CA PHE A 189 -18.64 10.85 -3.99
C PHE A 189 -17.73 10.18 -2.96
N TYR A 190 -16.41 10.43 -3.03
CA TYR A 190 -15.48 9.79 -2.10
C TYR A 190 -15.63 10.31 -0.66
N GLN A 191 -16.13 11.52 -0.44
CA GLN A 191 -16.51 12.01 0.88
C GLN A 191 -17.73 11.26 1.43
N ASP A 192 -18.74 11.00 0.61
CA ASP A 192 -19.92 10.22 1.01
C ASP A 192 -19.55 8.76 1.33
N ILE A 193 -18.70 8.15 0.50
CA ILE A 193 -18.17 6.80 0.76
C ILE A 193 -17.34 6.77 2.04
N ALA A 194 -16.50 7.78 2.29
CA ALA A 194 -15.73 7.89 3.54
C ALA A 194 -16.62 7.96 4.77
N LYS A 195 -17.65 8.81 4.72
CA LYS A 195 -18.63 8.95 5.81
C LYS A 195 -19.37 7.64 6.06
N ARG A 196 -19.86 6.99 5.01
CA ARG A 196 -20.53 5.68 5.11
C ARG A 196 -19.62 4.64 5.73
N LEU A 197 -18.36 4.57 5.30
CA LEU A 197 -17.36 3.66 5.87
C LEU A 197 -17.14 3.92 7.36
N GLU A 198 -17.01 5.19 7.77
CA GLU A 198 -16.88 5.56 9.20
C GLU A 198 -18.09 5.14 10.03
N GLU A 199 -19.31 5.34 9.51
CA GLU A 199 -20.55 4.92 10.17
C GLU A 199 -20.62 3.40 10.34
N LEU A 200 -20.22 2.63 9.32
CA LEU A 200 -20.16 1.17 9.37
C LEU A 200 -19.14 0.68 10.40
N ILE A 201 -17.93 1.24 10.42
CA ILE A 201 -16.89 0.89 11.40
C ILE A 201 -17.41 1.16 12.80
N LYS A 202 -17.97 2.35 13.05
CA LYS A 202 -18.52 2.72 14.35
C LYS A 202 -19.67 1.79 14.78
N ALA A 203 -20.57 1.44 13.87
CA ALA A 203 -21.65 0.50 14.15
C ALA A 203 -21.13 -0.90 14.48
N ARG A 204 -20.04 -1.34 13.84
CA ARG A 204 -19.38 -2.62 14.13
C ARG A 204 -18.70 -2.61 15.51
N GLU A 205 -18.01 -1.52 15.84
CA GLU A 205 -17.31 -1.32 17.12
C GLU A 205 -18.28 -1.26 18.30
N GLU A 206 -19.43 -0.63 18.12
CA GLU A 206 -20.51 -0.57 19.11
C GLU A 206 -21.40 -1.81 19.13
N GLU A 207 -21.02 -2.89 18.43
CA GLU A 207 -21.75 -4.16 18.35
C GLU A 207 -23.19 -4.05 17.83
N ARG A 208 -23.54 -2.91 17.20
CA ARG A 208 -24.85 -2.66 16.58
C ARG A 208 -25.00 -3.34 15.22
N MET A 209 -23.91 -3.91 14.70
CA MET A 209 -23.86 -4.57 13.40
C MET A 209 -23.01 -5.85 13.48
N SER A 210 -23.50 -6.92 12.89
CA SER A 210 -22.75 -8.18 12.75
C SER A 210 -21.66 -8.09 11.68
N GLN A 211 -20.67 -8.99 11.76
CA GLN A 211 -19.62 -9.10 10.75
C GLN A 211 -20.19 -9.40 9.34
N ALA A 212 -21.19 -10.28 9.25
CA ALA A 212 -21.81 -10.61 7.97
C ALA A 212 -22.51 -9.38 7.33
N GLN A 213 -23.20 -8.58 8.15
CA GLN A 213 -23.79 -7.31 7.68
C GLN A 213 -22.72 -6.31 7.24
N LEU A 214 -21.61 -6.21 7.99
CA LEU A 214 -20.50 -5.33 7.62
C LEU A 214 -19.93 -5.70 6.25
N PHE A 215 -19.71 -6.99 5.97
CA PHE A 215 -19.20 -7.43 4.68
C PHE A 215 -20.17 -7.12 3.53
N LEU A 216 -21.47 -7.33 3.72
CA LEU A 216 -22.48 -6.94 2.71
C LEU A 216 -22.45 -5.42 2.43
N GLU A 217 -22.22 -4.60 3.45
CA GLU A 217 -22.11 -3.14 3.26
C GLU A 217 -20.80 -2.73 2.60
N PHE A 218 -19.70 -3.44 2.86
CA PHE A 218 -18.46 -3.27 2.11
C PHE A 218 -18.64 -3.65 0.64
N ASP A 219 -19.34 -4.74 0.33
CA ASP A 219 -19.60 -5.16 -1.05
C ASP A 219 -20.36 -4.08 -1.83
N LYS A 220 -21.38 -3.45 -1.21
CA LYS A 220 -22.09 -2.32 -1.81
C LYS A 220 -21.20 -1.11 -2.05
N ILE A 221 -20.32 -0.77 -1.10
CA ILE A 221 -19.33 0.31 -1.31
C ILE A 221 -18.44 0.00 -2.52
N MET A 222 -17.98 -1.25 -2.67
CA MET A 222 -17.17 -1.68 -3.80
C MET A 222 -17.95 -1.61 -5.12
N GLU A 223 -19.22 -2.02 -5.13
CA GLU A 223 -20.12 -1.92 -6.30
C GLU A 223 -20.37 -0.47 -6.72
N ASP A 224 -20.61 0.44 -5.76
CA ASP A 224 -20.80 1.87 -6.02
C ASP A 224 -19.55 2.47 -6.71
N ILE A 225 -18.36 2.11 -6.23
CA ILE A 225 -17.09 2.54 -6.80
C ILE A 225 -16.88 1.97 -8.21
N GLN A 226 -17.16 0.67 -8.41
CA GLN A 226 -17.05 0.06 -9.74
C GLN A 226 -18.00 0.74 -10.73
N THR A 227 -19.22 1.04 -10.29
CA THR A 227 -20.21 1.77 -11.09
C THR A 227 -19.70 3.15 -11.48
N LEU A 228 -19.10 3.89 -10.55
CA LEU A 228 -18.47 5.19 -10.83
C LEU A 228 -17.35 5.06 -11.86
N LYS A 229 -16.45 4.06 -11.71
CA LYS A 229 -15.34 3.82 -12.65
C LYS A 229 -15.80 3.50 -14.07
N GLU A 230 -17.04 3.06 -14.26
CA GLU A 230 -17.62 2.80 -15.58
C GLU A 230 -18.54 3.91 -16.10
N GLU A 231 -18.86 4.91 -15.25
CA GLU A 231 -19.83 5.96 -15.56
C GLU A 231 -19.42 6.78 -16.80
N TRP A 232 -18.12 7.00 -17.00
CA TRP A 232 -17.59 7.71 -18.17
C TRP A 232 -18.03 7.08 -19.51
N LYS A 233 -18.16 5.74 -19.57
CA LYS A 233 -18.67 5.04 -20.76
C LYS A 233 -20.13 5.41 -21.02
N ARG A 234 -20.95 5.49 -19.96
CA ARG A 234 -22.38 5.83 -20.04
C ARG A 234 -22.59 7.31 -20.39
N LEU A 235 -21.70 8.18 -19.91
CA LEU A 235 -21.66 9.60 -20.27
C LEU A 235 -21.16 9.82 -21.72
N GLY A 236 -20.58 8.79 -22.34
CA GLY A 236 -20.04 8.85 -23.69
C GLY A 236 -18.78 9.71 -23.78
N LEU A 237 -17.96 9.68 -22.73
CA LEU A 237 -16.58 10.16 -22.75
C LEU A 237 -15.69 9.14 -23.47
N ARG A 238 -14.52 9.59 -23.94
CA ARG A 238 -13.59 8.78 -24.75
C ARG A 238 -12.61 8.00 -23.88
N SER A 239 -12.30 8.48 -22.68
CA SER A 239 -11.41 7.81 -21.74
C SER A 239 -11.82 8.05 -20.28
N SER A 240 -11.29 7.23 -19.37
CA SER A 240 -11.42 7.44 -17.92
C SER A 240 -10.71 8.71 -17.44
N GLU A 241 -9.70 9.19 -18.16
CA GLU A 241 -8.96 10.43 -17.85
C GLU A 241 -9.85 11.68 -18.02
N GLU A 242 -10.82 11.63 -18.95
CA GLU A 242 -11.77 12.73 -19.15
C GLU A 242 -12.78 12.86 -18.00
N PHE A 243 -13.02 11.79 -17.25
CA PHE A 243 -14.10 11.70 -16.28
C PHE A 243 -13.95 12.62 -15.06
N PRO A 244 -12.79 12.69 -14.38
CA PRO A 244 -12.57 13.65 -13.30
C PRO A 244 -12.79 15.10 -13.72
N VAL A 245 -12.35 15.46 -14.94
CA VAL A 245 -12.55 16.80 -15.49
C VAL A 245 -14.03 17.06 -15.73
N TYR A 246 -14.75 16.10 -16.32
CA TYR A 246 -16.20 16.16 -16.48
C TYR A 246 -16.92 16.39 -15.13
N LYS A 247 -16.60 15.62 -14.09
CA LYS A 247 -17.24 15.76 -12.77
C LYS A 247 -16.98 17.12 -12.14
N SER A 248 -15.80 17.71 -12.36
CA SER A 248 -15.50 19.08 -11.89
C SER A 248 -16.33 20.17 -12.59
N LEU A 249 -16.89 19.87 -13.76
CA LEU A 249 -17.64 20.79 -14.61
C LEU A 249 -19.15 20.57 -14.55
N GLU A 250 -19.62 19.40 -14.11
CA GLU A 250 -21.03 18.95 -14.15
C GLU A 250 -22.03 19.93 -13.50
N ARG A 251 -21.59 20.70 -12.49
CA ARG A 251 -22.41 21.70 -11.79
C ARG A 251 -22.08 23.14 -12.15
N VAL A 252 -21.14 23.35 -13.08
CA VAL A 252 -20.59 24.66 -13.40
C VAL A 252 -21.00 25.10 -14.80
N VAL A 253 -20.97 24.18 -15.77
CA VAL A 253 -21.25 24.49 -17.18
C VAL A 253 -22.50 23.76 -17.65
N GLU A 254 -23.22 24.33 -18.62
CA GLU A 254 -24.49 23.73 -19.09
C GLU A 254 -24.28 22.40 -19.82
N ASN A 255 -23.19 22.29 -20.61
CA ASN A 255 -22.87 21.08 -21.36
C ASN A 255 -21.46 20.55 -21.00
N PRO A 256 -21.33 19.90 -19.84
CA PRO A 256 -20.03 19.47 -19.30
C PRO A 256 -19.34 18.42 -20.18
N LYS A 257 -20.12 17.60 -20.90
CA LYS A 257 -19.58 16.58 -21.81
C LYS A 257 -18.85 17.23 -22.97
N ASP A 258 -19.54 18.07 -23.74
CA ASP A 258 -18.97 18.69 -24.93
C ASP A 258 -17.82 19.62 -24.58
N PHE A 259 -17.92 20.30 -23.43
CA PHE A 259 -16.83 21.09 -22.87
C PHE A 259 -15.60 20.22 -22.62
N THR A 260 -15.75 19.09 -21.93
CA THR A 260 -14.66 18.18 -21.60
C THR A 260 -13.98 17.65 -22.87
N LEU A 261 -14.75 17.16 -23.83
CA LEU A 261 -14.23 16.66 -25.10
C LEU A 261 -13.46 17.76 -25.87
N THR A 262 -14.04 18.97 -25.94
CA THR A 262 -13.40 20.12 -26.60
C THR A 262 -12.13 20.54 -25.90
N LEU A 263 -12.10 20.51 -24.57
CA LEU A 263 -10.92 20.82 -23.79
C LEU A 263 -9.80 19.83 -24.10
N PHE A 264 -10.07 18.52 -24.04
CA PHE A 264 -9.09 17.49 -24.33
C PHE A 264 -8.56 17.59 -25.77
N ASP A 265 -9.43 17.90 -26.74
CA ASP A 265 -9.01 18.15 -28.13
C ASP A 265 -8.04 19.35 -28.23
N ARG A 266 -8.25 20.43 -27.47
CA ARG A 266 -7.36 21.59 -27.44
C ARG A 266 -6.01 21.32 -26.78
N ILE A 267 -6.00 20.50 -25.72
CA ILE A 267 -4.78 20.27 -24.92
C ILE A 267 -4.03 19.00 -25.31
N ALA A 268 -4.57 18.18 -26.22
CA ALA A 268 -3.97 16.91 -26.65
C ALA A 268 -2.51 17.04 -27.10
N ILE A 269 -2.13 18.14 -27.76
CA ILE A 269 -0.74 18.38 -28.19
C ILE A 269 0.23 18.51 -27.01
N TYR A 270 -0.25 19.03 -25.87
CA TYR A 270 0.54 19.18 -24.66
C TYR A 270 0.62 17.86 -23.90
N LEU A 271 -0.51 17.17 -23.76
CA LEU A 271 -0.59 15.89 -23.03
C LEU A 271 0.22 14.76 -23.69
N LYS A 272 0.46 14.83 -25.01
CA LYS A 272 1.34 13.89 -25.73
C LYS A 272 2.81 13.95 -25.30
N LYS A 273 3.25 15.03 -24.65
CA LYS A 273 4.64 15.17 -24.19
C LYS A 273 4.79 14.44 -22.85
N LYS A 274 5.62 13.39 -22.81
CA LYS A 274 5.77 12.51 -21.62
C LYS A 274 6.12 13.29 -20.33
N ASP A 275 6.88 14.36 -20.46
CA ASP A 275 7.42 15.20 -19.39
C ASP A 275 6.61 16.48 -19.15
N TRP A 276 5.41 16.65 -19.72
CA TRP A 276 4.64 17.90 -19.61
C TRP A 276 4.39 18.35 -18.17
N ARG A 277 4.28 17.39 -17.24
CA ARG A 277 4.09 17.61 -15.79
C ARG A 277 5.30 18.26 -15.11
N GLU A 278 6.46 18.30 -15.75
CA GLU A 278 7.68 18.93 -15.22
C GLU A 278 7.89 20.35 -15.79
N HIS A 279 7.10 20.73 -16.80
CA HIS A 279 7.29 21.96 -17.58
C HIS A 279 6.25 23.04 -17.26
N ASP A 280 6.67 24.04 -16.49
CA ASP A 280 5.81 25.16 -16.06
C ASP A 280 5.22 25.97 -17.23
N ASP A 281 5.93 26.09 -18.34
CA ASP A 281 5.45 26.73 -19.56
C ASP A 281 4.29 25.94 -20.18
N ILE A 282 4.41 24.61 -20.27
CA ILE A 282 3.32 23.75 -20.77
C ILE A 282 2.11 23.82 -19.85
N LYS A 283 2.29 23.75 -18.52
CA LYS A 283 1.21 23.92 -17.54
C LYS A 283 0.51 25.27 -17.66
N LYS A 284 1.26 26.34 -17.96
CA LYS A 284 0.68 27.68 -18.22
C LYS A 284 -0.17 27.67 -19.48
N GLU A 285 0.28 27.03 -20.56
CA GLU A 285 -0.51 26.94 -21.80
C GLU A 285 -1.78 26.11 -21.63
N ILE A 286 -1.72 24.99 -20.90
CA ILE A 286 -2.92 24.20 -20.55
C ILE A 286 -3.93 25.06 -19.78
N ARG A 287 -3.48 25.76 -18.72
CA ARG A 287 -4.37 26.67 -17.95
C ARG A 287 -4.97 27.79 -18.79
N LYS A 288 -4.19 28.36 -19.73
CA LYS A 288 -4.72 29.36 -20.68
C LYS A 288 -5.81 28.78 -21.56
N ASN A 289 -5.63 27.57 -22.08
CA ASN A 289 -6.64 26.88 -22.89
C ASN A 289 -7.92 26.60 -22.09
N ILE A 290 -7.79 26.08 -20.86
CA ILE A 290 -8.92 25.86 -19.94
C ILE A 290 -9.67 27.18 -19.69
N LYS A 291 -8.94 28.22 -19.28
CA LYS A 291 -9.53 29.53 -18.97
C LYS A 291 -10.18 30.19 -20.18
N SER A 292 -9.59 30.03 -21.37
CA SER A 292 -10.14 30.54 -22.63
C SER A 292 -11.47 29.87 -22.95
N LEU A 293 -11.56 28.55 -22.76
CA LEU A 293 -12.80 27.81 -22.97
C LEU A 293 -13.85 28.14 -21.90
N LEU A 294 -13.47 28.26 -20.62
CA LEU A 294 -14.41 28.65 -19.56
C LEU A 294 -15.01 30.06 -19.77
N ARG A 295 -14.34 30.96 -20.51
CA ARG A 295 -14.85 32.31 -20.80
C ARG A 295 -16.01 32.31 -21.81
N SER A 296 -16.17 31.27 -22.62
CA SER A 296 -17.35 31.14 -23.47
C SER A 296 -18.58 30.66 -22.70
N GLU A 297 -18.38 30.21 -21.46
CA GLU A 297 -19.45 29.79 -20.55
C GLU A 297 -19.88 30.96 -19.64
N ASN A 298 -21.16 31.01 -19.27
CA ASN A 298 -21.71 32.04 -18.38
C ASN A 298 -21.44 31.71 -16.90
N ILE A 299 -20.17 31.62 -16.53
CA ILE A 299 -19.75 31.23 -15.18
C ILE A 299 -19.25 32.43 -14.36
N ASP A 300 -19.28 32.31 -13.03
CA ASP A 300 -18.89 33.40 -12.15
C ASP A 300 -17.36 33.68 -12.18
N LYS A 301 -16.99 34.89 -11.74
CA LYS A 301 -15.60 35.36 -11.77
C LYS A 301 -14.67 34.56 -10.85
N GLU A 302 -15.19 33.94 -9.81
CA GLU A 302 -14.39 33.16 -8.89
C GLU A 302 -14.10 31.77 -9.47
N ALA A 303 -15.11 31.11 -10.03
CA ALA A 303 -14.95 29.88 -10.81
C ALA A 303 -13.93 30.05 -11.96
N LEU A 304 -13.96 31.19 -12.67
CA LEU A 304 -12.98 31.53 -13.73
C LEU A 304 -11.52 31.65 -13.24
N LYS A 305 -11.29 31.83 -11.94
CA LYS A 305 -9.94 31.87 -11.35
C LYS A 305 -9.53 30.50 -10.82
N THR A 306 -10.45 29.79 -10.18
CA THR A 306 -10.14 28.56 -9.43
C THR A 306 -10.14 27.32 -10.31
N LEU A 307 -11.14 27.16 -11.20
CA LEU A 307 -11.29 25.95 -12.02
C LEU A 307 -10.10 25.63 -12.92
N PRO A 308 -9.43 26.59 -13.59
CA PRO A 308 -8.23 26.26 -14.35
C PRO A 308 -7.12 25.63 -13.51
N ILE A 309 -7.02 26.00 -12.23
CA ILE A 309 -6.04 25.44 -11.30
C ILE A 309 -6.47 24.04 -10.88
N THR A 310 -7.75 23.87 -10.51
CA THR A 310 -8.31 22.57 -10.13
C THR A 310 -8.23 21.54 -11.25
N ILE A 311 -8.62 21.92 -12.48
CA ILE A 311 -8.56 21.02 -13.65
C ILE A 311 -7.10 20.67 -13.98
N LEU A 312 -6.16 21.62 -13.87
CA LEU A 312 -4.75 21.30 -14.03
C LEU A 312 -4.27 20.29 -12.98
N ASP A 313 -4.61 20.49 -11.70
CA ASP A 313 -4.24 19.54 -10.64
C ASP A 313 -4.85 18.15 -10.93
N ILE A 314 -6.09 18.07 -11.37
CA ILE A 314 -6.72 16.80 -11.79
C ILE A 314 -5.87 16.12 -12.88
N LEU A 315 -5.51 16.84 -13.96
CA LEU A 315 -4.71 16.28 -15.06
C LEU A 315 -3.30 15.85 -14.61
N GLU A 316 -2.72 16.52 -13.63
CA GLU A 316 -1.39 16.17 -13.10
C GLU A 316 -1.40 14.87 -12.30
N ASN A 317 -2.51 14.56 -11.61
CA ASN A 317 -2.65 13.39 -10.73
C ASN A 317 -3.23 12.14 -11.42
N GLN A 318 -3.49 12.20 -12.73
CA GLN A 318 -3.93 11.06 -13.55
C GLN A 318 -2.76 10.26 -14.13
#